data_AF-X1T368-F1
#
_entry.id   AF-X1T368-F1
#
_cell.length_a   1.000
_cell.length_b   1.000
_cell.length_c   1.000
_cell.angle_alpha   90.00
_cell.angle_beta   90.00
_cell.angle_gamma   90.00
#
_symmetry.space_group_name_H-M   'P 1'
#
loop_
_entity.id
_entity.type
_entity.pdbx_description
1 polymer ?
#
loop_
_entity_poly.entity_id
_entity_poly.type
_entity_poly.pdbx_seq_one_letter_code
_entity_poly.pdbx_strand_id
1 'polypeptide(L)'
;MVTETLTNTNELTAFDDYLRFGTDDEAPKGDTSRRAYLWTAELFTRFLNGRELTPELARELIKELEDKGNRPSSINRHIWALKSYFR
;
A
#
# COMPACT_ATOMS: atom_id res chain seq x y z
N MET A 1 -12.67 15.44 -10.21
CA MET A 1 -11.31 14.86 -10.16
C MET A 1 -10.42 15.51 -9.08
N VAL A 2 -10.56 16.78 -8.71
CA VAL A 2 -9.69 17.43 -7.70
C VAL A 2 -9.82 16.83 -6.29
N THR A 3 -11.03 16.48 -5.86
CA THR A 3 -11.30 15.94 -4.51
C THR A 3 -10.66 14.57 -4.30
N GLU A 4 -10.68 13.71 -5.31
CA GLU A 4 -10.16 12.33 -5.24
C GLU A 4 -8.63 12.30 -5.18
N THR A 5 -7.97 13.19 -5.94
CA THR A 5 -6.50 13.35 -5.89
C THR A 5 -6.02 13.86 -4.54
N LEU A 6 -6.77 14.77 -3.91
CA LEU A 6 -6.44 15.31 -2.59
C LEU A 6 -6.60 14.27 -1.48
N THR A 7 -7.68 13.49 -1.50
CA THR A 7 -7.90 12.40 -0.53
C THR A 7 -6.78 11.36 -0.61
N ASN A 8 -6.44 10.90 -1.82
CA ASN A 8 -5.35 9.95 -2.04
C ASN A 8 -3.99 10.48 -1.54
N THR A 9 -3.72 11.77 -1.74
CA THR A 9 -2.46 12.39 -1.27
C THR A 9 -2.39 12.44 0.26
N ASN A 10 -3.52 12.75 0.91
CA ASN A 10 -3.60 12.80 2.37
C ASN A 10 -3.49 11.40 2.99
N GLU A 11 -4.14 10.39 2.39
CA GLU A 11 -4.04 9.00 2.84
C GLU A 11 -2.61 8.45 2.74
N LEU A 12 -1.92 8.71 1.64
CA LEU A 12 -0.53 8.29 1.46
C LEU A 12 0.42 9.02 2.42
N THR A 13 0.15 10.28 2.74
CA THR A 13 0.94 11.03 3.74
C THR A 13 0.73 10.45 5.13
N ALA A 14 -0.52 10.17 5.52
CA ALA A 14 -0.84 9.53 6.80
C ALA A 14 -0.20 8.14 6.89
N PHE A 15 -0.16 7.39 5.79
CA PHE A 15 0.52 6.11 5.74
C PHE A 15 2.06 6.24 5.85
N ASP A 16 2.68 7.25 5.23
CA ASP A 16 4.12 7.52 5.41
C ASP A 16 4.44 7.79 6.89
N ASP A 17 3.62 8.63 7.55
CA ASP A 17 3.78 8.94 8.97
C ASP A 17 3.58 7.70 9.85
N TYR A 18 2.56 6.89 9.59
CA TYR A 18 2.36 5.59 10.25
C TYR A 18 3.61 4.71 10.15
N LEU A 19 4.18 4.57 8.94
CA LEU A 19 5.39 3.78 8.73
C LEU A 19 6.62 4.41 9.37
N ARG A 20 6.69 5.74 9.46
CA ARG A 20 7.84 6.48 9.99
C ARG A 20 7.91 6.43 11.50
N PHE A 21 6.77 6.58 12.17
CA PHE A 21 6.70 6.67 13.63
C PHE A 21 6.29 5.35 14.28
N GLY A 22 5.71 4.44 13.52
CA GLY A 22 5.14 3.19 14.05
C GLY A 22 3.94 3.44 14.96
N THR A 23 3.41 2.35 15.47
CA THR A 23 2.34 2.29 16.47
C THR A 23 2.65 1.20 17.49
N ASP A 24 1.76 1.01 18.47
CA ASP A 24 1.86 -0.10 19.41
C ASP A 24 1.81 -1.48 18.70
N ASP A 25 1.17 -1.56 17.53
CA ASP A 25 1.00 -2.78 16.73
C ASP A 25 2.09 -2.97 15.66
N GLU A 26 2.90 -1.95 15.38
CA GLU A 26 3.93 -2.00 14.35
C GLU A 26 5.12 -1.08 14.63
N ALA A 27 6.31 -1.67 14.74
CA ALA A 27 7.53 -0.89 14.84
C ALA A 27 7.79 -0.03 13.58
N PRO A 28 8.41 1.14 13.73
CA PRO A 28 8.82 2.00 12.62
C PRO A 28 9.57 1.24 11.52
N LYS A 29 9.33 1.64 10.27
CA LYS A 29 10.08 1.14 9.11
C LYS A 29 11.25 2.07 8.79
N GLY A 30 12.39 1.46 8.50
CA GLY A 30 13.52 2.16 7.90
C GLY A 30 13.18 2.70 6.51
N ASP A 31 13.92 3.71 6.06
CA ASP A 31 13.62 4.49 4.86
C ASP A 31 13.38 3.66 3.59
N THR A 32 14.20 2.62 3.38
CA THR A 32 14.07 1.73 2.22
C THR A 32 12.75 0.96 2.21
N SER A 33 12.38 0.40 3.37
CA SER A 33 11.11 -0.33 3.53
C SER A 33 9.92 0.61 3.41
N ARG A 34 10.02 1.80 4.00
CA ARG A 34 8.98 2.84 3.93
C ARG A 34 8.67 3.24 2.50
N ARG A 35 9.71 3.57 1.71
CA ARG A 35 9.55 3.90 0.28
C ARG A 35 8.90 2.78 -0.52
N ALA A 36 9.28 1.52 -0.25
CA ALA A 36 8.72 0.40 -0.97
C ALA A 36 7.26 0.09 -0.59
N TYR A 37 6.88 0.37 0.67
CA TYR A 37 5.50 0.22 1.14
C TYR A 37 4.62 1.34 0.58
N LEU A 38 5.10 2.59 0.60
CA LEU A 38 4.43 3.71 -0.05
C LEU A 38 4.20 3.46 -1.53
N TRP A 39 5.21 2.95 -2.24
CA TRP A 39 5.04 2.61 -3.65
C TRP A 39 3.94 1.55 -3.88
N THR A 40 3.80 0.59 -2.96
CA THR A 40 2.72 -0.39 -3.01
C THR A 40 1.35 0.25 -2.74
N ALA A 41 1.26 1.15 -1.76
CA ALA A 41 0.03 1.87 -1.46
C ALA A 41 -0.39 2.73 -2.65
N GLU A 42 0.52 3.49 -3.26
CA GLU A 42 0.27 4.25 -4.49
C GLU A 42 -0.25 3.37 -5.63
N LEU A 43 0.39 2.20 -5.83
CA LEU A 43 -0.03 1.23 -6.83
C LEU A 43 -1.45 0.73 -6.55
N PHE A 44 -1.77 0.44 -5.29
CA PHE A 44 -3.09 -0.03 -4.88
C PHE A 44 -4.16 1.04 -5.04
N THR A 45 -3.90 2.28 -4.63
CA THR A 45 -4.83 3.40 -4.82
C THR A 45 -5.15 3.63 -6.30
N ARG A 46 -4.15 3.50 -7.19
CA ARG A 46 -4.37 3.54 -8.65
C ARG A 46 -5.17 2.35 -9.15
N PHE A 47 -4.92 1.15 -8.62
CA PHE A 47 -5.69 -0.04 -8.94
C PHE A 47 -7.16 0.11 -8.52
N LEU A 48 -7.43 0.71 -7.34
CA LEU A 48 -8.79 0.94 -6.87
C LEU A 48 -9.57 1.82 -7.84
N ASN A 49 -8.97 2.87 -8.39
CA ASN A 49 -9.60 3.74 -9.40
C ASN A 49 -11.01 4.21 -8.97
N GLY A 50 -11.11 4.70 -7.72
CA GLY A 50 -12.36 5.17 -7.11
C GLY A 50 -13.25 4.06 -6.50
N ARG A 51 -12.86 2.78 -6.60
CA ARG A 51 -13.52 1.68 -5.88
C ARG A 51 -13.24 1.75 -4.38
N GLU A 52 -14.18 1.22 -3.60
CA GLU A 52 -14.06 1.11 -2.15
C GLU A 52 -12.88 0.23 -1.76
N LEU A 53 -12.14 0.65 -0.73
CA LEU A 53 -10.99 -0.07 -0.22
C LEU A 53 -11.44 -1.36 0.50
N THR A 54 -11.15 -2.52 -0.08
CA THR A 54 -11.49 -3.83 0.51
C THR A 54 -10.32 -4.82 0.47
N PRO A 55 -10.24 -5.76 1.43
CA PRO A 55 -9.24 -6.84 1.41
C PRO A 55 -9.31 -7.71 0.16
N GLU A 56 -10.48 -7.85 -0.44
CA GLU A 56 -10.71 -8.62 -1.68
C GLU A 56 -9.96 -7.97 -2.85
N LEU A 57 -10.07 -6.65 -3.00
CA LEU A 57 -9.34 -5.91 -4.04
C LEU A 57 -7.83 -5.94 -3.81
N ALA A 58 -7.37 -5.99 -2.56
CA ALA A 58 -5.95 -6.19 -2.25
C ALA A 58 -5.46 -7.56 -2.75
N ARG A 59 -6.26 -8.63 -2.57
CA ARG A 59 -5.95 -9.97 -3.10
C ARG A 59 -5.96 -9.99 -4.63
N GLU A 60 -6.90 -9.29 -5.26
CA GLU A 60 -6.95 -9.14 -6.72
C GLU A 60 -5.69 -8.46 -7.25
N LEU A 61 -5.23 -7.37 -6.63
CA LEU A 61 -3.97 -6.72 -7.01
C LEU A 61 -2.79 -7.69 -6.89
N ILE A 62 -2.70 -8.45 -5.80
CA ILE A 62 -1.61 -9.41 -5.62
C ILE A 62 -1.61 -10.46 -6.74
N LYS A 63 -2.79 -11.00 -7.08
CA LYS A 63 -2.93 -11.94 -8.19
C LYS A 63 -2.50 -11.33 -9.52
N GLU A 64 -2.90 -10.09 -9.81
CA GLU A 64 -2.48 -9.40 -11.03
C GLU A 64 -0.95 -9.21 -11.09
N LEU A 65 -0.30 -8.95 -9.96
CA LEU A 65 1.16 -8.85 -9.89
C LEU A 65 1.86 -10.19 -10.09
N GLU A 66 1.29 -11.27 -9.56
CA GLU A 66 1.75 -12.65 -9.80
C GLU A 66 1.63 -13.02 -11.28
N ASP A 67 0.48 -12.75 -11.89
CA ASP A 67 0.20 -13.01 -13.31
C ASP A 67 1.13 -12.20 -14.24
N LYS A 68 1.56 -11.01 -13.79
CA LYS A 68 2.58 -10.18 -14.47
C LYS A 68 4.02 -10.70 -14.31
N GLY A 69 4.23 -11.81 -13.60
CA GLY A 69 5.53 -12.44 -13.43
C GLY A 69 6.42 -11.79 -12.36
N ASN A 70 5.84 -11.07 -11.39
CA ASN A 70 6.61 -10.54 -10.28
C ASN A 70 7.23 -11.68 -9.45
N ARG A 71 8.47 -11.46 -9.00
CA ARG A 71 9.18 -12.45 -8.19
C ARG A 71 8.49 -12.64 -6.83
N PRO A 72 8.54 -13.85 -6.23
CA PRO A 72 7.92 -14.12 -4.93
C PRO A 72 8.35 -13.15 -3.82
N SER A 73 9.61 -12.69 -3.82
CA SER A 73 10.10 -11.71 -2.85
C SER A 73 9.47 -10.32 -3.02
N SER A 74 9.11 -9.93 -4.26
CA SER A 74 8.37 -8.70 -4.53
C SER A 74 6.92 -8.84 -4.09
N ILE A 75 6.28 -9.97 -4.40
CA ILE A 75 4.92 -10.29 -3.97
C ILE A 75 4.80 -10.25 -2.44
N ASN A 76 5.71 -10.90 -1.72
CA ASN A 76 5.72 -10.85 -0.26
C ASN A 76 5.83 -9.42 0.27
N ARG A 77 6.66 -8.57 -0.35
CA ARG A 77 6.75 -7.16 0.04
C ARG A 77 5.42 -6.44 -0.15
N HIS A 78 4.74 -6.66 -1.27
CA HIS A 78 3.43 -6.08 -1.52
C HIS A 78 2.38 -6.54 -0.51
N ILE A 79 2.35 -7.83 -0.19
CA ILE A 79 1.45 -8.38 0.83
C ILE A 79 1.69 -7.71 2.19
N TRP A 80 2.95 -7.58 2.62
CA TRP A 80 3.26 -6.92 3.88
C TRP A 80 2.90 -5.44 3.87
N ALA A 81 3.17 -4.73 2.78
CA ALA A 81 2.79 -3.34 2.65
C ALA A 81 1.27 -3.14 2.73
N LEU A 82 0.49 -3.98 2.05
CA LEU A 82 -0.97 -3.94 2.11
C LEU A 82 -1.46 -4.29 3.51
N LYS A 83 -0.91 -5.30 4.18
CA LYS A 83 -1.26 -5.59 5.58
C LYS A 83 -1.07 -4.40 6.50
N SER A 84 0.02 -3.64 6.32
CA SER A 84 0.23 -2.40 7.07
C SER A 84 -0.73 -1.28 6.66
N TYR A 85 -1.12 -1.21 5.39
CA TYR A 85 -2.04 -0.18 4.87
C TYR A 85 -3.48 -0.34 5.36
N PHE A 86 -3.91 -1.56 5.66
CA PHE A 86 -5.25 -1.86 6.20
C PHE A 86 -5.36 -1.76 7.74
N ARG A 87 -4.31 -1.30 8.42
CA ARG A 87 -4.31 -1.06 9.87
C ARG A 87 -4.72 0.38 10.14
#